data_AF-D5U2F8-F1
#
_entry.id   AF-D5U2F8-F1
#
_cell.length_a   1.000
_cell.length_b   1.000
_cell.length_c   1.000
_cell.angle_alpha   90.00
_cell.angle_beta   90.00
_cell.angle_gamma   90.00
#
_symmetry.space_group_name_H-M   'P 1'
#
loop_
_entity.id
_entity.type
_entity.pdbx_description
1 polymer ?
#
loop_
_entity_poly.entity_id
_entity_poly.type
_entity_poly.pdbx_seq_one_letter_code
_entity_poly.pdbx_strand_id
1 'polypeptide(L)'
;MVAAPVPSTDLVDSFSKMREGLLYGIIGSILAGASLFIIIFGFFAAAFSSVSHGMGGEGAGPAIAVFAIGVIAIVIGALLWLYGFYGKFIPGVEQLRKARPEYSTAASLIRIGFIWGLILIIVGVILTIILIGIFLVVIGYILLILGYIGMIILCFNLNSSEGNSLYLVAGILFIIGIIIPLLDFIAYILLYVAVGETLRRYSSMQPAPPVSLQPSPNLPPPI
;
A
#
# COMPACT_ATOMS: atom_id res chain seq x y z
N MET A 1 23.87 25.50 -5.44
CA MET A 1 22.51 26.09 -5.57
C MET A 1 21.70 25.56 -4.40
N VAL A 2 21.38 26.41 -3.43
CA VAL A 2 20.54 26.05 -2.29
C VAL A 2 19.12 25.97 -2.82
N ALA A 3 18.54 24.76 -2.87
CA ALA A 3 17.15 24.59 -3.23
C ALA A 3 16.29 25.41 -2.24
N ALA A 4 15.35 26.18 -2.76
CA ALA A 4 14.41 26.93 -1.92
C ALA A 4 13.73 25.97 -0.93
N PRO A 5 13.52 26.37 0.33
CA PRO A 5 12.83 25.53 1.30
C PRO A 5 11.46 25.15 0.75
N VAL A 6 11.22 23.84 0.62
CA VAL A 6 9.96 23.30 0.12
C VAL A 6 8.84 23.72 1.07
N PRO A 7 7.68 24.18 0.57
CA PRO A 7 6.54 24.52 1.41
C PRO A 7 6.14 23.29 2.26
N SER A 8 5.95 23.47 3.56
CA SER A 8 5.52 22.39 4.46
C SER A 8 4.19 21.74 4.02
N THR A 9 3.36 22.47 3.26
CA THR A 9 2.14 21.98 2.62
C THR A 9 2.36 20.83 1.65
N ASP A 10 3.45 20.86 0.87
CA ASP A 10 3.71 19.84 -0.15
C ASP A 10 4.19 18.53 0.50
N LEU A 11 4.94 18.64 1.60
CA LEU A 11 5.36 17.48 2.40
C LEU A 11 4.17 16.85 3.13
N VAL A 12 3.29 17.67 3.72
CA VAL A 12 2.07 17.19 4.38
C VAL A 12 1.17 16.42 3.40
N ASP A 13 0.95 16.94 2.19
CA ASP A 13 0.16 16.25 1.15
C ASP A 13 0.83 14.92 0.73
N SER A 14 2.15 14.92 0.56
CA SER A 14 2.92 13.73 0.18
C SER A 14 2.78 12.61 1.22
N PHE A 15 3.03 12.92 2.50
CA PHE A 15 2.90 11.95 3.59
C PHE A 15 1.45 11.52 3.83
N SER A 16 0.47 12.42 3.64
CA SER A 16 -0.95 12.06 3.72
C SER A 16 -1.33 11.02 2.67
N LYS A 17 -0.92 11.23 1.40
CA LYS A 17 -1.16 10.29 0.31
C LYS A 17 -0.46 8.95 0.52
N MET A 18 0.78 8.95 0.98
CA MET A 18 1.47 7.72 1.35
C MET A 18 0.72 6.96 2.43
N ARG A 19 0.30 7.66 3.50
CA ARG A 19 -0.44 7.06 4.62
C ARG A 19 -1.76 6.46 4.18
N GLU A 20 -2.54 7.19 3.38
CA GLU A 20 -3.79 6.71 2.82
C GLU A 20 -3.56 5.47 1.95
N GLY A 21 -2.56 5.51 1.08
CA GLY A 21 -2.21 4.38 0.23
C GLY A 21 -1.82 3.13 1.00
N LEU A 22 -1.02 3.29 2.06
CA LEU A 22 -0.65 2.20 2.97
C LEU A 22 -1.88 1.66 3.72
N LEU A 23 -2.80 2.52 4.15
CA LEU A 23 -4.02 2.09 4.84
C LEU A 23 -4.88 1.19 3.95
N TYR A 24 -5.14 1.62 2.70
CA TYR A 24 -5.87 0.81 1.74
C TYR A 24 -5.13 -0.50 1.42
N GLY A 25 -3.79 -0.47 1.35
CA GLY A 25 -2.96 -1.67 1.21
C GLY A 25 -3.11 -2.65 2.37
N ILE A 26 -3.08 -2.16 3.62
CA ILE A 26 -3.25 -2.98 4.83
C ILE A 26 -4.66 -3.57 4.91
N ILE A 27 -5.69 -2.77 4.65
CA ILE A 27 -7.08 -3.26 4.65
C ILE A 27 -7.26 -4.31 3.54
N GLY A 28 -6.72 -4.05 2.35
CA GLY A 28 -6.76 -4.97 1.22
C GLY A 28 -6.08 -6.31 1.52
N SER A 29 -4.91 -6.28 2.17
CA SER A 29 -4.17 -7.50 2.53
C SER A 29 -4.83 -8.29 3.65
N ILE A 30 -5.44 -7.62 4.65
CA ILE A 30 -6.26 -8.29 5.66
C ILE A 30 -7.44 -9.00 5.01
N LEU A 31 -8.16 -8.31 4.12
CA LEU A 31 -9.33 -8.88 3.46
C LEU A 31 -8.96 -10.08 2.59
N ALA A 32 -7.89 -9.97 1.80
CA ALA A 32 -7.40 -11.07 0.98
C ALA A 32 -6.89 -12.24 1.84
N GLY A 33 -6.11 -11.97 2.90
CA GLY A 33 -5.55 -12.98 3.79
C GLY A 33 -6.62 -13.73 4.59
N ALA A 34 -7.58 -13.02 5.17
CA ALA A 34 -8.70 -13.63 5.89
C ALA A 34 -9.57 -14.48 4.95
N SER A 35 -9.82 -14.01 3.73
CA SER A 35 -10.60 -14.74 2.73
C SER A 35 -9.89 -16.02 2.28
N LEU A 36 -8.57 -15.96 2.09
CA LEU A 36 -7.76 -17.13 1.79
C LEU A 36 -7.83 -18.16 2.93
N PHE A 37 -7.74 -17.70 4.18
CA PHE A 37 -7.87 -18.57 5.36
C PHE A 37 -9.25 -19.25 5.40
N ILE A 38 -10.33 -18.50 5.18
CA ILE A 38 -11.70 -19.04 5.13
C ILE A 38 -11.85 -20.09 4.02
N ILE A 39 -11.29 -19.84 2.82
CA ILE A 39 -11.35 -20.80 1.70
C ILE A 39 -10.58 -22.07 2.05
N ILE A 40 -9.36 -21.96 2.57
CA ILE A 40 -8.52 -23.11 2.91
C ILE A 40 -9.20 -23.94 4.01
N PHE A 41 -9.58 -23.32 5.12
CA PHE A 41 -10.23 -24.03 6.23
C PHE A 41 -11.60 -24.57 5.84
N GLY A 42 -12.37 -23.83 5.05
CA GLY A 42 -13.66 -24.28 4.52
C GLY A 42 -13.48 -25.51 3.61
N PHE A 43 -12.45 -25.52 2.77
CA PHE A 43 -12.12 -26.67 1.92
C PHE A 43 -11.73 -27.89 2.75
N PHE A 44 -10.86 -27.73 3.76
CA PHE A 44 -10.49 -28.82 4.66
C PHE A 44 -11.69 -29.33 5.46
N ALA A 45 -12.52 -28.45 6.01
CA ALA A 45 -13.72 -28.83 6.74
C ALA A 45 -14.70 -29.62 5.84
N ALA A 46 -14.91 -29.17 4.60
CA ALA A 46 -15.72 -29.87 3.61
C ALA A 46 -15.14 -31.26 3.28
N ALA A 47 -13.83 -31.35 3.06
CA ALA A 47 -13.13 -32.62 2.77
C ALA A 47 -13.21 -33.62 3.93
N PHE A 48 -13.12 -33.17 5.18
CA PHE A 48 -13.29 -34.06 6.35
C PHE A 48 -14.74 -34.48 6.54
N SER A 49 -15.70 -33.58 6.31
CA SER A 49 -17.12 -33.89 6.48
C SER A 49 -17.59 -34.95 5.49
N SER A 50 -17.11 -34.93 4.24
CA SER A 50 -17.43 -35.92 3.20
C SER A 50 -16.83 -37.32 3.45
N VAL A 51 -15.75 -37.41 4.21
CA VAL A 51 -15.18 -38.69 4.69
C VAL A 51 -16.00 -39.26 5.85
N SER A 52 -16.53 -38.39 6.73
CA SER A 52 -17.28 -38.81 7.94
C SER A 52 -18.75 -39.15 7.68
N HIS A 53 -19.36 -38.61 6.63
CA HIS A 53 -20.75 -38.85 6.24
C HIS A 53 -20.74 -39.49 4.85
N GLY A 54 -20.74 -40.83 4.81
CA GLY A 54 -20.57 -41.58 3.57
C GLY A 54 -21.51 -41.13 2.46
N MET A 55 -20.95 -40.69 1.32
CA MET A 55 -21.52 -40.48 -0.03
C MET A 55 -22.98 -39.97 -0.19
N GLY A 56 -23.62 -39.44 0.85
CA GLY A 56 -24.91 -38.77 0.80
C GLY A 56 -24.71 -37.29 0.50
N GLY A 57 -24.93 -36.87 -0.75
CA GLY A 57 -24.50 -35.61 -1.36
C GLY A 57 -25.09 -34.29 -0.84
N GLU A 58 -25.39 -34.13 0.45
CA GLU A 58 -25.98 -32.90 1.01
C GLU A 58 -24.94 -31.84 1.47
N GLY A 59 -23.64 -32.15 1.43
CA GLY A 59 -22.57 -31.25 1.91
C GLY A 59 -22.05 -30.18 0.93
N ALA A 60 -22.45 -30.20 -0.34
CA ALA A 60 -21.84 -29.33 -1.36
C ALA A 60 -22.34 -27.87 -1.35
N GLY A 61 -23.59 -27.63 -0.94
CA GLY A 61 -24.22 -26.30 -0.94
C GLY A 61 -23.50 -25.25 -0.08
N PRO A 62 -23.18 -25.54 1.20
CA PRO A 62 -22.48 -24.61 2.08
C PRO A 62 -21.05 -24.32 1.59
N ALA A 63 -20.35 -25.31 1.05
CA ALA A 63 -18.98 -25.16 0.57
C ALA A 63 -18.89 -24.20 -0.64
N ILE A 64 -19.84 -24.28 -1.58
CA ILE A 64 -19.90 -23.39 -2.75
C ILE A 64 -20.18 -21.94 -2.31
N ALA A 65 -21.07 -21.73 -1.33
CA ALA A 65 -21.38 -20.40 -0.82
C ALA A 65 -20.17 -19.74 -0.12
N VAL A 66 -19.47 -20.49 0.74
CA VAL A 66 -18.24 -20.00 1.42
C VAL A 66 -17.14 -19.67 0.42
N PHE A 67 -16.97 -20.52 -0.60
CA PHE A 67 -16.01 -20.26 -1.67
C PHE A 67 -16.35 -18.98 -2.45
N ALA A 68 -17.61 -18.80 -2.86
CA ALA A 68 -18.03 -17.62 -3.60
C ALA A 68 -17.82 -16.32 -2.80
N ILE A 69 -18.19 -16.31 -1.51
CA ILE A 69 -17.97 -15.16 -0.62
C ILE A 69 -16.47 -14.87 -0.48
N GLY A 70 -15.65 -15.91 -0.29
CA GLY A 70 -14.20 -15.77 -0.19
C GLY A 70 -13.58 -15.18 -1.46
N VAL A 71 -13.99 -15.65 -2.64
CA VAL A 71 -13.50 -15.12 -3.93
C VAL A 71 -13.87 -13.65 -4.09
N ILE A 72 -15.12 -13.26 -3.78
CA ILE A 72 -15.56 -11.86 -3.85
C ILE A 72 -14.71 -10.99 -2.92
N ALA A 73 -14.47 -11.43 -1.69
CA ALA A 73 -13.68 -10.69 -0.72
C ALA A 73 -12.19 -10.58 -1.13
N ILE A 74 -11.60 -11.61 -1.76
CA ILE A 74 -10.26 -11.53 -2.37
C ILE A 74 -10.22 -10.47 -3.46
N VAL A 75 -11.22 -10.45 -4.37
CA VAL A 75 -11.28 -9.48 -5.46
C VAL A 75 -11.38 -8.05 -4.89
N ILE A 76 -12.25 -7.82 -3.91
CA ILE A 76 -12.37 -6.51 -3.25
C ILE A 76 -11.05 -6.13 -2.57
N GLY A 77 -10.40 -7.07 -1.87
CA GLY A 77 -9.13 -6.84 -1.19
C GLY A 77 -8.02 -6.47 -2.17
N ALA A 78 -7.93 -7.18 -3.29
CA ALA A 78 -6.97 -6.89 -4.35
C ALA A 78 -7.22 -5.52 -5.00
N LEU A 79 -8.48 -5.15 -5.24
CA LEU A 79 -8.86 -3.84 -5.79
C LEU A 79 -8.49 -2.70 -4.83
N LEU A 80 -8.76 -2.86 -3.53
CA LEU A 80 -8.36 -1.88 -2.50
C LEU A 80 -6.84 -1.75 -2.42
N TRP A 81 -6.12 -2.86 -2.45
CA TRP A 81 -4.65 -2.85 -2.45
C TRP A 81 -4.12 -2.12 -3.68
N LEU A 82 -4.65 -2.43 -4.87
CA LEU A 82 -4.26 -1.79 -6.13
C LEU A 82 -4.58 -0.28 -6.11
N TYR A 83 -5.78 0.10 -5.69
CA TYR A 83 -6.17 1.50 -5.55
C TYR A 83 -5.27 2.25 -4.55
N GLY A 84 -4.98 1.64 -3.40
CA GLY A 84 -4.11 2.19 -2.37
C GLY A 84 -2.70 2.45 -2.89
N PHE A 85 -2.10 1.44 -3.52
CA PHE A 85 -0.73 1.53 -4.00
C PHE A 85 -0.60 2.50 -5.19
N TYR A 86 -1.43 2.32 -6.23
CA TYR A 86 -1.30 3.07 -7.48
C TYR A 86 -1.97 4.44 -7.44
N GLY A 87 -3.11 4.54 -6.75
CA GLY A 87 -3.89 5.78 -6.68
C GLY A 87 -3.36 6.78 -5.64
N LYS A 88 -2.69 6.30 -4.59
CA LYS A 88 -2.31 7.15 -3.45
C LYS A 88 -0.84 7.03 -3.08
N PHE A 89 -0.34 5.82 -2.85
CA PHE A 89 1.03 5.63 -2.37
C PHE A 89 2.09 6.09 -3.38
N ILE A 90 2.08 5.56 -4.61
CA ILE A 90 3.05 5.92 -5.65
C ILE A 90 3.04 7.43 -5.94
N PRO A 91 1.87 8.09 -6.10
CA PRO A 91 1.82 9.55 -6.23
C PRO A 91 2.41 10.30 -5.02
N GLY A 92 2.19 9.81 -3.79
CA GLY A 92 2.77 10.42 -2.58
C GLY A 92 4.29 10.36 -2.58
N VAL A 93 4.87 9.20 -2.93
CA VAL A 93 6.33 9.04 -3.06
C VAL A 93 6.90 9.92 -4.19
N GLU A 94 6.16 10.07 -5.28
CA GLU A 94 6.56 10.93 -6.40
C GLU A 94 6.52 12.43 -6.05
N GLN A 95 5.60 12.86 -5.18
CA GLN A 95 5.61 14.22 -4.64
C GLN A 95 6.80 14.43 -3.69
N LEU A 96 7.13 13.43 -2.87
CA LEU A 96 8.36 13.45 -2.05
C LEU A 96 9.62 13.59 -2.90
N ARG A 97 9.71 12.91 -4.05
CA ARG A 97 10.81 13.11 -5.01
C ARG A 97 10.93 14.55 -5.50
N LYS A 98 9.81 15.23 -5.75
CA LYS A 98 9.80 16.64 -6.18
C LYS A 98 10.23 17.58 -5.06
N ALA A 99 9.86 17.25 -3.83
CA ALA A 99 10.27 18.00 -2.64
C ALA A 99 11.75 17.81 -2.33
N ARG A 100 12.24 16.57 -2.27
CA ARG A 100 13.65 16.27 -1.95
C ARG A 100 14.24 15.26 -2.95
N PRO A 101 15.38 15.59 -3.58
CA PRO A 101 16.01 14.74 -4.60
C PRO A 101 16.54 13.42 -4.03
N GLU A 102 16.75 13.33 -2.72
CA GLU A 102 17.16 12.10 -2.02
C GLU A 102 16.19 10.92 -2.22
N TYR A 103 14.90 11.21 -2.48
CA TYR A 103 13.89 10.18 -2.71
C TYR A 103 13.80 9.74 -4.19
N SER A 104 14.57 10.33 -5.10
CA SER A 104 14.45 10.09 -6.55
C SER A 104 14.72 8.65 -6.97
N THR A 105 15.74 8.01 -6.42
CA THR A 105 16.04 6.60 -6.67
C THR A 105 14.88 5.71 -6.22
N ALA A 106 14.44 5.86 -4.98
CA ALA A 106 13.36 5.06 -4.41
C ALA A 106 12.05 5.22 -5.20
N ALA A 107 11.63 6.47 -5.46
CA ALA A 107 10.44 6.77 -6.24
C ALA A 107 10.48 6.17 -7.65
N SER A 108 11.64 6.27 -8.32
CA SER A 108 11.79 5.73 -9.68
C SER A 108 11.72 4.22 -9.69
N LEU A 109 12.37 3.55 -8.74
CA LEU A 109 12.32 2.08 -8.61
C LEU A 109 10.90 1.61 -8.29
N ILE A 110 10.21 2.22 -7.34
CA ILE A 110 8.82 1.91 -6.98
C ILE A 110 7.93 2.08 -8.20
N ARG A 111 8.03 3.22 -8.90
CA ARG A 111 7.19 3.52 -10.05
C ARG A 111 7.45 2.56 -11.20
N ILE A 112 8.71 2.33 -11.57
CA ILE A 112 9.05 1.45 -12.68
C ILE A 112 8.70 0.01 -12.33
N GLY A 113 9.11 -0.44 -11.16
CA GLY A 113 8.96 -1.81 -10.73
C GLY A 113 7.50 -2.23 -10.59
N PHE A 114 6.70 -1.46 -9.86
CA PHE A 114 5.29 -1.79 -9.71
C PHE A 114 4.49 -1.55 -10.99
N ILE A 115 4.56 -0.37 -11.61
CA ILE A 115 3.73 -0.06 -12.79
C ILE A 115 4.07 -0.95 -13.98
N TRP A 116 5.33 -0.98 -14.40
CA TRP A 116 5.70 -1.80 -15.57
C TRP A 116 5.68 -3.29 -15.25
N GLY A 117 6.05 -3.68 -14.03
CA GLY A 117 5.98 -5.07 -13.60
C GLY A 117 4.55 -5.62 -13.64
N LEU A 118 3.58 -4.88 -13.10
CA LEU A 118 2.18 -5.29 -13.10
C LEU A 118 1.58 -5.32 -14.52
N ILE A 119 1.87 -4.33 -15.35
CA ILE A 119 1.44 -4.32 -16.76
C ILE A 119 2.00 -5.55 -17.50
N LEU A 120 3.30 -5.84 -17.34
CA LEU A 120 3.93 -6.98 -17.99
C LEU A 120 3.39 -8.32 -17.49
N ILE A 121 3.05 -8.44 -16.21
CA ILE A 121 2.39 -9.64 -15.69
C ILE A 121 1.00 -9.80 -16.31
N ILE A 122 0.17 -8.75 -16.35
CA ILE A 122 -1.18 -8.84 -16.92
C ILE A 122 -1.09 -9.24 -18.41
N VAL A 123 -0.25 -8.56 -19.18
CA VAL A 123 -0.04 -8.87 -20.60
C VAL A 123 0.54 -10.27 -20.77
N GLY A 124 1.50 -10.67 -19.92
CA GLY A 124 2.11 -11.99 -19.94
C GLY A 124 1.14 -13.13 -19.60
N VAL A 125 0.20 -12.91 -18.68
CA VAL A 125 -0.87 -13.86 -18.34
C VAL A 125 -1.87 -14.03 -19.48
N ILE A 126 -2.16 -12.96 -20.24
CA ILE A 126 -3.02 -13.06 -21.43
C ILE A 126 -2.29 -13.81 -22.56
N LEU A 127 -0.99 -13.53 -22.75
CA LEU A 127 -0.17 -14.13 -23.81
C LEU A 127 0.37 -15.53 -23.47
N THR A 128 0.11 -16.06 -22.27
CA THR A 128 0.64 -17.38 -21.86
C THR A 128 0.07 -18.51 -22.71
N ILE A 129 -1.07 -18.28 -23.36
CA ILE A 129 -1.67 -19.17 -24.38
C ILE A 129 -0.67 -19.50 -25.49
N ILE A 130 0.30 -18.61 -25.78
CA ILE A 130 1.27 -18.73 -26.89
C ILE A 130 2.68 -19.11 -26.39
N LEU A 131 2.85 -19.65 -25.16
CA LEU A 131 4.14 -19.97 -24.50
C LEU A 131 5.04 -18.74 -24.22
N ILE A 132 5.10 -17.76 -25.13
CA ILE A 132 5.83 -16.49 -25.03
C ILE A 132 5.43 -15.71 -23.78
N GLY A 133 4.17 -15.80 -23.35
CA GLY A 133 3.70 -15.10 -22.15
C GLY A 133 4.48 -15.47 -20.87
N ILE A 134 5.03 -16.67 -20.76
CA ILE A 134 5.82 -17.09 -19.59
C ILE A 134 7.04 -16.18 -19.42
N PHE A 135 7.74 -15.86 -20.51
CA PHE A 135 8.90 -14.96 -20.46
C PHE A 135 8.50 -13.56 -19.99
N LEU A 136 7.35 -13.02 -20.46
CA LEU A 136 6.84 -11.72 -19.99
C LEU A 136 6.49 -11.75 -18.49
N VAL A 137 5.85 -12.82 -18.02
CA VAL A 137 5.51 -12.97 -16.59
C VAL A 137 6.78 -12.98 -15.73
N VAL A 138 7.82 -13.70 -16.15
CA VAL A 138 9.11 -13.74 -15.45
C VAL A 138 9.75 -12.35 -15.40
N ILE A 139 9.81 -11.62 -16.53
CA ILE A 139 10.35 -10.25 -16.56
C ILE A 139 9.52 -9.30 -15.68
N GLY A 140 8.20 -9.41 -15.74
CA GLY A 140 7.29 -8.61 -14.91
C GLY A 140 7.50 -8.88 -13.41
N TYR A 141 7.72 -10.14 -13.03
CA TYR A 141 8.04 -10.50 -11.65
C TYR A 141 9.37 -9.92 -11.18
N ILE A 142 10.42 -9.95 -12.03
CA ILE A 142 11.70 -9.30 -11.74
C ILE A 142 11.51 -7.78 -11.52
N LEU A 143 10.68 -7.13 -12.33
CA LEU A 143 10.35 -5.72 -12.15
C LEU A 143 9.60 -5.47 -10.84
N LEU A 144 8.65 -6.33 -10.45
CA LEU A 144 7.99 -6.20 -9.14
C LEU A 144 8.99 -6.26 -7.98
N ILE A 145 9.98 -7.15 -8.05
CA ILE A 145 11.07 -7.21 -7.06
C ILE A 145 11.83 -5.88 -7.02
N LEU A 146 12.13 -5.26 -8.16
CA LEU A 146 12.77 -3.93 -8.18
C LEU A 146 11.90 -2.86 -7.51
N GLY A 147 10.57 -2.92 -7.69
CA GLY A 147 9.63 -2.04 -6.99
C GLY A 147 9.70 -2.21 -5.48
N TYR A 148 9.80 -3.47 -5.04
CA TYR A 148 9.97 -3.82 -3.63
C TYR A 148 11.31 -3.34 -3.05
N ILE A 149 12.41 -3.46 -3.80
CA ILE A 149 13.70 -2.86 -3.41
C ILE A 149 13.57 -1.33 -3.28
N GLY A 150 12.82 -0.69 -4.17
CA GLY A 150 12.51 0.73 -4.06
C GLY A 150 11.82 1.11 -2.75
N MET A 151 10.90 0.27 -2.24
CA MET A 151 10.26 0.46 -0.93
C MET A 151 11.26 0.38 0.22
N ILE A 152 12.21 -0.56 0.15
CA ILE A 152 13.25 -0.73 1.16
C ILE A 152 14.16 0.52 1.20
N ILE A 153 14.60 0.98 0.03
CA ILE A 153 15.42 2.20 -0.09
C ILE A 153 14.63 3.42 0.42
N LEU A 154 13.34 3.52 0.09
CA LEU A 154 12.48 4.59 0.59
C LEU A 154 12.48 4.64 2.12
N CYS A 155 12.34 3.48 2.78
CA CYS A 155 12.36 3.39 4.23
C CYS A 155 13.69 3.86 4.83
N PHE A 156 14.83 3.46 4.26
CA PHE A 156 16.13 3.92 4.74
C PHE A 156 16.35 5.42 4.52
N ASN A 157 15.92 5.95 3.37
CA ASN A 157 16.01 7.39 3.09
C ASN A 157 15.11 8.19 4.03
N LEU A 158 13.88 7.72 4.30
CA LEU A 158 12.97 8.33 5.27
C LEU A 158 13.54 8.29 6.68
N ASN A 159 14.16 7.19 7.11
CA ASN A 159 14.86 7.15 8.39
C ASN A 159 15.98 8.20 8.47
N SER A 160 16.81 8.29 7.42
CA SER A 160 17.92 9.25 7.38
C SER A 160 17.45 10.71 7.40
N SER A 161 16.30 11.00 6.78
CA SER A 161 15.79 12.35 6.59
C SER A 161 14.89 12.81 7.74
N GLU A 162 14.08 11.91 8.30
CA GLU A 162 13.08 12.20 9.33
C GLU A 162 13.54 11.80 10.74
N GLY A 163 14.64 11.05 10.86
CA GLY A 163 15.20 10.61 12.13
C GLY A 163 14.31 9.65 12.93
N ASN A 164 13.36 8.97 12.27
CA ASN A 164 12.44 8.03 12.91
C ASN A 164 12.87 6.57 12.66
N SER A 165 13.29 5.89 13.74
CA SER A 165 13.75 4.51 13.70
C SER A 165 12.69 3.51 13.23
N LEU A 166 11.39 3.85 13.31
CA LEU A 166 10.31 3.02 12.78
C LEU A 166 10.46 2.79 11.28
N TYR A 167 10.97 3.76 10.52
CA TYR A 167 11.26 3.56 9.09
C TYR A 167 12.39 2.56 8.89
N LEU A 168 13.45 2.61 9.69
CA LEU A 168 14.56 1.67 9.61
C LEU A 168 14.10 0.24 9.93
N VAL A 169 13.31 0.09 11.00
CA VAL A 169 12.74 -1.20 11.39
C VAL A 169 11.83 -1.72 10.29
N ALA A 170 10.94 -0.89 9.73
CA ALA A 170 10.10 -1.26 8.58
C ALA A 170 10.94 -1.72 7.37
N GLY A 171 12.02 -0.99 7.03
CA GLY A 171 12.93 -1.35 5.94
C GLY A 171 13.59 -2.72 6.13
N ILE A 172 14.04 -3.04 7.35
CA ILE A 172 14.60 -4.35 7.69
C ILE A 172 13.52 -5.44 7.61
N LEU A 173 12.31 -5.19 8.14
CA LEU A 173 11.23 -6.15 8.04
C LEU A 173 10.79 -6.40 6.60
N PHE A 174 10.84 -5.41 5.70
CA PHE A 174 10.62 -5.65 4.27
C PHE A 174 11.68 -6.62 3.71
N ILE A 175 12.96 -6.48 4.05
CA ILE A 175 14.01 -7.42 3.58
C ILE A 175 13.69 -8.86 4.01
N ILE A 176 13.37 -9.07 5.29
CA ILE A 176 13.05 -10.40 5.82
C ILE A 176 11.67 -10.87 5.29
N GLY A 177 10.77 -9.91 5.05
CA GLY A 177 9.42 -10.08 4.53
C GLY A 177 9.36 -10.73 3.15
N ILE A 178 10.43 -10.61 2.36
CA ILE A 178 10.57 -11.32 1.07
C ILE A 178 10.40 -12.83 1.25
N ILE A 179 10.91 -13.38 2.36
CA ILE A 179 10.85 -14.82 2.67
C ILE A 179 9.63 -15.13 3.54
N ILE A 180 9.28 -14.21 4.44
CA ILE A 180 8.23 -14.42 5.46
C ILE A 180 7.11 -13.39 5.24
N PRO A 181 6.00 -13.75 4.55
CA PRO A 181 4.91 -12.81 4.23
C PRO A 181 4.29 -12.13 5.45
N LEU A 182 4.29 -12.79 6.62
CA LEU A 182 3.82 -12.19 7.86
C LEU A 182 4.66 -10.98 8.29
N LEU A 183 5.98 -11.02 8.08
CA LEU A 183 6.86 -9.90 8.42
C LEU A 183 6.71 -8.75 7.42
N ASP A 184 6.45 -9.05 6.14
CA ASP A 184 6.11 -8.04 5.13
C ASP A 184 4.84 -7.25 5.53
N PHE A 185 3.80 -7.97 5.99
CA PHE A 185 2.60 -7.33 6.51
C PHE A 185 2.88 -6.41 7.71
N ILE A 186 3.72 -6.86 8.66
CA ILE A 186 4.11 -6.03 9.81
C ILE A 186 4.94 -4.82 9.35
N ALA A 187 5.80 -4.96 8.34
CA ALA A 187 6.58 -3.87 7.76
C ALA A 187 5.68 -2.76 7.22
N TYR A 188 4.60 -3.12 6.51
CA TYR A 188 3.60 -2.15 6.03
C TYR A 188 2.91 -1.41 7.18
N ILE A 189 2.58 -2.08 8.27
CA ILE A 189 1.99 -1.44 9.47
C ILE A 189 2.98 -0.46 10.09
N LEU A 190 4.23 -0.85 10.27
CA LEU A 190 5.25 0.03 10.85
C LEU A 190 5.52 1.24 9.96
N LEU A 191 5.59 1.05 8.65
CA LEU A 191 5.70 2.16 7.69
C LEU A 191 4.49 3.09 7.79
N TYR A 192 3.27 2.56 7.90
CA TYR A 192 2.06 3.36 8.09
C TYR A 192 2.11 4.22 9.37
N VAL A 193 2.54 3.63 10.48
CA VAL A 193 2.68 4.33 11.77
C VAL A 193 3.76 5.41 11.68
N ALA A 194 4.92 5.09 11.11
CA ALA A 194 6.04 6.02 10.93
C ALA A 194 5.63 7.23 10.08
N VAL A 195 4.97 6.99 8.95
CA VAL A 195 4.42 8.05 8.08
C VAL A 195 3.39 8.89 8.84
N GLY A 196 2.53 8.29 9.64
CA GLY A 196 1.55 9.01 10.46
C GLY A 196 2.19 9.94 11.50
N GLU A 197 3.29 9.52 12.11
CA GLU A 197 4.04 10.35 13.05
C GLU A 197 4.71 11.53 12.34
N THR A 198 5.39 11.27 11.22
CA THR A 198 6.02 12.32 10.40
C THR A 198 4.99 13.32 9.89
N LEU A 199 3.82 12.85 9.42
CA LEU A 199 2.73 13.72 8.99
C LEU A 199 2.28 14.66 10.11
N ARG A 200 2.06 14.14 11.33
CA ARG A 200 1.68 14.94 12.50
C ARG A 200 2.71 16.03 12.83
N ARG A 201 4.00 15.70 12.75
CA ARG A 201 5.09 16.65 12.97
C ARG A 201 5.02 17.80 11.96
N TYR A 202 4.95 17.49 10.66
CA TYR A 202 4.87 18.53 9.63
C TYR A 202 3.57 19.35 9.68
N SER A 203 2.43 18.73 9.97
CA SER A 203 1.16 19.46 10.14
C SER A 203 1.21 20.42 11.34
N SER A 204 1.91 20.07 12.42
CA SER A 204 2.08 20.96 13.58
C SER A 204 2.98 22.18 13.32
N MET A 205 3.81 22.13 12.26
CA MET A 205 4.71 23.20 11.85
C MET A 205 4.09 24.14 10.82
N GLN A 206 2.86 23.88 10.34
CA GLN A 206 2.18 24.77 9.41
C GLN A 206 1.69 26.03 10.14
N PRO A 207 1.96 27.24 9.61
CA PRO A 207 1.35 28.46 10.13
C PRO A 207 -0.18 28.33 10.07
N ALA A 208 -0.86 28.72 11.15
CA ALA A 208 -2.32 28.76 11.17
C ALA A 208 -2.82 29.60 9.96
N PRO A 209 -3.93 29.21 9.31
CA PRO A 209 -4.52 30.02 8.25
C PRO A 209 -4.71 31.45 8.78
N PRO A 210 -4.44 32.49 7.97
CA PRO A 210 -4.59 33.87 8.41
C PRO A 210 -6.00 34.05 8.97
N VAL A 211 -6.08 34.45 10.24
CA VAL A 211 -7.34 34.82 10.88
C VAL A 211 -7.93 35.93 10.02
N SER A 212 -8.95 35.61 9.22
CA SER A 212 -9.72 36.62 8.51
C SER A 212 -10.25 37.56 9.58
N LEU A 213 -9.78 38.80 9.61
CA LEU A 213 -10.38 39.87 10.40
C LEU A 213 -11.86 39.92 9.99
N GLN A 214 -12.74 39.33 10.79
CA GLN A 214 -14.17 39.57 10.66
C GLN A 214 -14.37 41.09 10.78
N PRO A 215 -15.02 41.75 9.81
CA PRO A 215 -15.37 43.15 9.93
C PRO A 215 -16.14 43.35 11.24
N SER A 216 -15.62 44.21 12.11
CA SER A 216 -16.27 44.56 13.38
C SER A 216 -17.73 44.97 13.10
N PRO A 217 -18.72 44.50 13.87
CA PRO A 217 -20.11 44.91 13.67
C PRO A 217 -20.21 46.43 13.79
N ASN A 218 -20.81 47.07 12.77
CA ASN A 218 -21.04 48.50 12.70
C ASN A 218 -21.50 49.07 14.05
N LEU A 219 -20.66 49.90 14.67
CA LEU A 219 -21.05 50.74 15.79
C LEU A 219 -22.08 51.77 15.25
N PRO A 220 -23.26 51.91 15.88
CA PRO A 220 -24.21 52.94 15.50
C PRO A 220 -23.62 54.34 15.78
N PRO A 221 -23.96 55.34 14.95
CA PRO A 221 -23.41 56.69 15.09
C PRO A 221 -23.81 57.31 16.44
N PRO A 222 -22.92 58.13 17.04
CA PRO A 222 -23.21 58.82 18.29
C PRO A 222 -24.34 59.83 18.09
N ILE A 223 -25.25 59.85 19.07
CA ILE A 223 -26.41 60.74 19.17
C ILE A 223 -25.97 62.12 19.64
#